data_AF-A0A4Q2X898-F1
#
_entry.id   AF-A0A4Q2X898-F1
#
_cell.length_a   1.000
_cell.length_b   1.000
_cell.length_c   1.000
_cell.angle_alpha   90.00
_cell.angle_beta   90.00
_cell.angle_gamma   90.00
#
_symmetry.space_group_name_H-M   'P 1'
#
loop_
_entity.id
_entity.type
_entity.pdbx_description
1 polymer ?
#
loop_
_entity_poly.entity_id
_entity_poly.type
_entity_poly.pdbx_seq_one_letter_code
_entity_poly.pdbx_strand_id
1 'polypeptide(L)'
;MRDNDEWGGIAAIQVVPRTDPLPLAMLSIELESGGTTALLTWPAGLGEVLLQESDDLFRWIPAEAQPSGDSIVVPVTGTRRFYRLARP
;
A
#
# COMPACT_ATOMS: atom_id res chain seq x y z
N MET A 1 -25.94 51.72 -23.86
CA MET A 1 -25.14 51.63 -22.63
C MET A 1 -25.50 50.28 -22.02
N ARG A 2 -24.49 49.42 -21.83
CA ARG A 2 -24.62 48.01 -21.44
C ARG A 2 -25.17 47.87 -20.03
N ASP A 3 -25.99 46.84 -19.79
CA ASP A 3 -25.86 46.06 -18.57
C ASP A 3 -26.01 44.58 -18.94
N ASN A 4 -25.15 43.80 -18.31
CA ASN A 4 -24.50 42.62 -18.85
C ASN A 4 -25.03 41.42 -18.06
N ASP A 5 -25.89 40.62 -18.68
CA ASP A 5 -26.35 39.34 -18.14
C ASP A 5 -25.18 38.34 -18.13
N GLU A 6 -24.45 38.26 -17.01
CA GLU A 6 -23.37 37.29 -16.81
C GLU A 6 -23.70 36.29 -15.70
N TRP A 7 -24.79 35.54 -15.88
CA TRP A 7 -25.02 34.30 -15.14
C TRP A 7 -24.29 33.15 -15.86
N GLY A 8 -23.02 32.91 -15.53
CA GLY A 8 -22.29 31.76 -16.05
C GLY A 8 -20.97 31.56 -15.30
N GLY A 9 -20.61 30.39 -14.79
CA GLY A 9 -21.27 29.11 -14.74
C GLY A 9 -20.65 28.30 -13.60
N ILE A 10 -21.29 27.21 -13.19
CA ILE A 10 -20.69 26.29 -12.24
C ILE A 10 -19.48 25.66 -12.93
N ALA A 11 -18.27 25.96 -12.45
CA ALA A 11 -17.08 25.22 -12.84
C ALA A 11 -17.30 23.76 -12.44
N ALA A 12 -17.40 22.87 -13.42
CA ALA A 12 -17.53 21.45 -13.17
C ALA A 12 -16.28 20.99 -12.42
N ILE A 13 -16.42 20.69 -11.13
CA ILE A 13 -15.39 19.96 -10.39
C ILE A 13 -15.50 18.52 -10.87
N GLN A 14 -14.67 18.14 -11.85
CA GLN A 14 -14.48 16.74 -12.17
C GLN A 14 -13.72 16.14 -10.97
N VAL A 15 -14.47 15.57 -10.03
CA VAL A 15 -13.92 14.61 -9.08
C VAL A 15 -13.56 13.39 -9.92
N VAL A 16 -12.35 13.38 -10.48
CA VAL A 16 -11.76 12.14 -10.99
C VAL A 16 -11.64 11.27 -9.75
N PRO A 17 -12.39 10.16 -9.64
CA PRO A 17 -12.09 9.20 -8.59
C PRO A 17 -10.66 8.81 -8.88
N ARG A 18 -9.73 9.16 -7.98
CA ARG A 18 -8.44 8.50 -7.96
C ARG A 18 -8.80 7.08 -7.57
N THR A 19 -9.06 6.24 -8.58
CA THR A 19 -9.11 4.80 -8.39
C THR A 19 -7.78 4.49 -7.76
N ASP A 20 -7.79 4.32 -6.44
CA ASP A 20 -6.65 3.80 -5.73
C ASP A 20 -6.30 2.50 -6.47
N PRO A 21 -5.08 2.31 -7.01
CA PRO A 21 -4.71 1.05 -7.65
C PRO A 21 -4.34 -0.05 -6.64
N LEU A 22 -4.56 0.14 -5.33
CA LEU A 22 -4.43 -0.94 -4.35
C LEU A 22 -5.60 -1.95 -4.22
N PRO A 23 -6.74 -1.91 -4.95
CA PRO A 23 -7.64 -3.03 -4.96
C PRO A 23 -6.98 -4.08 -5.85
N LEU A 24 -6.50 -5.17 -5.21
CA LEU A 24 -5.99 -6.41 -5.80
C LEU A 24 -4.47 -6.58 -5.92
N ALA A 25 -3.63 -5.75 -5.27
CA ALA A 25 -2.21 -6.06 -5.19
C ALA A 25 -1.98 -7.34 -4.36
N MET A 26 -1.63 -8.44 -5.02
CA MET A 26 -1.39 -9.73 -4.37
C MET A 26 -0.04 -9.69 -3.65
N LEU A 27 -0.06 -9.85 -2.32
CA LEU A 27 1.14 -10.12 -1.53
C LEU A 27 1.42 -11.62 -1.60
N SER A 28 2.55 -11.97 -2.20
CA SER A 28 3.06 -13.34 -2.25
C SER A 28 4.04 -13.57 -1.11
N ILE A 29 4.06 -14.79 -0.58
CA ILE A 29 4.99 -15.23 0.44
C ILE A 29 5.66 -16.54 0.01
N GLU A 30 6.99 -16.55 0.02
CA GLU A 30 7.80 -17.75 -0.18
C GLU A 30 8.67 -17.97 1.05
N LEU A 31 8.67 -19.19 1.60
CA LEU A 31 9.54 -19.56 2.71
C LEU A 31 10.89 -20.02 2.16
N GLU A 32 11.97 -19.38 2.61
CA GLU A 32 13.32 -19.74 2.22
C GLU A 32 13.74 -21.11 2.78
N SER A 33 14.70 -21.75 2.11
CA SER A 33 15.24 -23.04 2.55
C SER A 33 15.82 -22.96 3.97
N GLY A 34 15.17 -23.63 4.91
CA GLY A 34 15.51 -23.59 6.34
C GLY A 34 14.46 -22.93 7.22
N GLY A 35 13.46 -22.25 6.63
CA GLY A 35 12.27 -21.75 7.33
C GLY A 35 12.52 -20.63 8.33
N THR A 36 13.71 -20.03 8.33
CA THR A 36 14.09 -18.92 9.22
C THR A 36 13.71 -17.55 8.66
N THR A 37 13.47 -17.48 7.35
CA THR A 37 13.10 -16.26 6.62
C THR A 37 12.02 -16.53 5.59
N ALA A 38 11.25 -15.50 5.27
CA ALA A 38 10.29 -15.51 4.19
C ALA A 38 10.56 -14.33 3.24
N LEU A 39 10.50 -14.58 1.94
CA LEU A 39 10.48 -13.56 0.91
C LEU A 39 9.04 -13.11 0.70
N LEU A 40 8.79 -11.82 0.91
CA LEU A 40 7.54 -11.17 0.56
C LEU A 40 7.72 -10.45 -0.78
N THR A 41 6.74 -10.56 -1.68
CA THR A 41 6.80 -9.94 -3.00
C THR A 41 5.42 -9.42 -3.43
N TRP A 42 5.40 -8.31 -4.14
CA TRP A 42 4.19 -7.69 -4.69
C TRP A 42 4.43 -7.14 -6.09
N PRO A 43 3.38 -6.78 -6.85
CA PRO A 43 3.55 -6.21 -8.18
C PRO A 43 4.34 -4.90 -8.16
N ALA A 44 5.23 -4.72 -9.14
CA ALA A 44 5.87 -3.44 -9.40
C ALA A 44 4.84 -2.36 -9.79
N GLY A 45 5.20 -1.08 -9.61
CA GLY A 45 4.36 0.04 -10.02
C GLY A 45 3.32 0.49 -9.00
N LEU A 46 3.34 -0.04 -7.77
CA LEU A 46 2.48 0.43 -6.66
C LEU A 46 2.91 1.79 -6.08
N GLY A 47 4.06 2.32 -6.50
CA GLY A 47 4.66 3.52 -5.95
C GLY A 47 5.36 3.24 -4.62
N GLU A 48 5.51 4.28 -3.80
CA GLU A 48 6.05 4.15 -2.44
C GLU A 48 5.05 3.36 -1.57
N VAL A 49 5.56 2.31 -0.93
CA VAL A 49 4.80 1.45 -0.03
C VAL A 49 5.52 1.32 1.31
N LEU A 50 4.74 1.22 2.38
CA LEU A 50 5.23 0.89 3.71
C LEU A 50 4.87 -0.55 4.04
N LEU A 51 5.84 -1.30 4.55
CA LEU A 51 5.58 -2.59 5.15
C LEU A 51 5.14 -2.38 6.60
N GLN A 52 3.97 -2.90 6.93
CA GLN A 52 3.47 -2.94 8.30
C GLN A 52 3.38 -4.38 8.79
N GLU A 53 3.62 -4.54 10.08
CA GLU A 53 3.51 -5.81 10.77
C GLU A 53 2.57 -5.73 11.96
N SER A 54 2.04 -6.89 12.33
CA SER A 54 1.14 -7.07 13.46
C SER A 54 1.30 -8.47 14.04
N ASP A 55 1.13 -8.59 15.35
CA ASP A 55 1.08 -9.88 16.04
C ASP A 55 -0.37 -10.31 16.32
N ASP A 56 -1.35 -9.40 16.17
CA ASP A 56 -2.73 -9.59 16.60
C ASP A 56 -3.80 -9.28 15.52
N LEU A 57 -3.41 -8.80 14.34
CA LEU A 57 -4.26 -8.27 13.25
C LEU A 57 -5.02 -6.98 13.56
N PHE A 58 -4.95 -6.46 14.78
CA PHE A 58 -5.63 -5.23 15.21
C PHE A 58 -4.69 -4.03 15.21
N ARG A 59 -3.52 -4.17 15.83
CA ARG A 59 -2.50 -3.13 15.90
C ARG A 59 -1.45 -3.38 14.84
N TRP A 60 -1.29 -2.41 13.95
CA TRP A 60 -0.29 -2.44 12.88
C TRP A 60 0.76 -1.38 13.15
N ILE A 61 2.02 -1.78 13.13
CA ILE A 61 3.18 -0.89 13.28
C ILE A 61 4.07 -1.01 12.05
N PRO A 62 4.90 0.00 11.73
CA PRO A 62 5.92 -0.14 10.70
C PRO A 62 6.83 -1.32 11.02
N ALA A 63 7.08 -2.18 10.02
CA ALA A 63 8.07 -3.23 10.14
C ALA A 63 9.47 -2.60 10.30
N GLU A 64 10.35 -3.30 11.04
CA GLU A 64 11.72 -2.85 11.32
C GLU A 64 12.52 -2.57 10.05
N ALA A 65 12.38 -3.44 9.04
CA ALA A 65 12.92 -3.24 7.71
C ALA A 65 11.83 -2.77 6.76
N GLN A 66 12.11 -1.71 6.00
CA GLN A 66 11.25 -1.22 4.93
C GLN A 66 11.79 -1.67 3.56
N PRO A 67 10.91 -2.00 2.61
CA PRO A 67 11.34 -2.39 1.27
C PRO A 67 11.92 -1.21 0.50
N SER A 68 12.98 -1.47 -0.26
CA SER A 68 13.52 -0.53 -1.26
C SER A 68 12.97 -0.77 -2.67
N GLY A 69 12.13 -1.80 -2.84
CA GLY A 69 11.57 -2.22 -4.13
C GLY A 69 10.25 -2.95 -3.98
N ASP A 70 10.05 -3.96 -4.82
CA ASP A 70 8.83 -4.79 -4.91
C ASP A 70 8.90 -6.09 -4.10
N SER A 71 9.96 -6.24 -3.29
CA SER A 71 10.18 -7.39 -2.43
C SER A 71 10.97 -7.04 -1.17
N ILE A 72 10.86 -7.91 -0.16
CA ILE A 72 11.60 -7.81 1.10
C ILE A 72 11.68 -9.18 1.78
N VAL A 73 12.83 -9.46 2.41
CA VAL A 73 13.01 -10.64 3.25
C VAL A 73 12.66 -10.29 4.68
N VAL A 74 11.79 -11.08 5.31
CA VAL A 74 11.38 -10.92 6.71
C VAL A 74 11.77 -12.17 7.53
N PRO A 75 12.14 -12.01 8.81
CA PRO A 75 12.43 -13.15 9.68
C PRO A 75 11.14 -13.87 10.06
N VAL A 76 11.17 -15.20 10.04
CA VAL A 76 10.10 -16.04 10.59
C VAL A 76 10.48 -16.38 12.02
N THR A 77 9.90 -15.65 12.97
CA THR A 77 10.09 -15.92 14.39
C THR A 77 9.07 -16.95 14.86
N GLY A 78 9.34 -17.65 15.97
CA GLY A 78 8.47 -18.72 16.50
C GLY A 78 7.07 -18.27 16.94
N THR A 79 6.78 -16.98 16.88
CA THR A 79 5.44 -16.40 17.10
C THR A 79 4.82 -16.02 15.76
N ARG A 80 3.50 -16.18 15.66
CA ARG A 80 2.75 -15.80 14.46
C ARG A 80 2.90 -14.30 14.21
N ARG A 81 3.27 -13.94 12.98
CA ARG A 81 3.41 -12.56 12.54
C ARG A 81 2.61 -12.34 11.25
N PHE A 82 1.98 -11.18 11.14
CA PHE A 82 1.15 -10.80 10.01
C PHE A 82 1.77 -9.58 9.33
N TYR A 83 1.71 -9.55 8.00
CA TYR A 83 2.28 -8.48 7.18
C TYR A 83 1.22 -7.90 6.26
N ARG A 84 1.27 -6.58 6.04
CA ARG A 84 0.48 -5.89 5.01
C ARG A 84 1.27 -4.75 4.39
N LEU A 85 0.89 -4.39 3.18
CA LEU A 85 1.36 -3.18 2.52
C LEU A 85 0.40 -2.02 2.84
N ALA A 86 0.96 -0.86 3.15
CA ALA A 86 0.25 0.39 3.35
C ALA A 86 0.87 1.49 2.46
N ARG A 87 0.15 2.59 2.26
CA ARG A 87 0.74 3.81 1.71
C ARG A 87 1.26 4.71 2.85
N PRO A 88 2.30 5.52 2.60
CA PRO A 88 2.73 6.58 3.51
C PRO A 88 1.62 7.56 3.88
#